data_AF-X1JYH7-F1
#
_entry.id   AF-X1JYH7-F1
#
_cell.length_a   1.000
_cell.length_b   1.000
_cell.length_c   1.000
_cell.angle_alpha   90.00
_cell.angle_beta   90.00
_cell.angle_gamma   90.00
#
_symmetry.space_group_name_H-M   'P 1'
#
loop_
_entity.id
_entity.type
_entity.pdbx_description
1 polymer ?
#
loop_
_entity_poly.entity_id
_entity_poly.type
_entity_poly.pdbx_seq_one_letter_code
_entity_poly.pdbx_strand_id
1 'polypeptide(L)'
;IANLCTAVGVERVYYMDTDSICVLSSDVHRLGDSISDQRLGALSVDKVCQKVIFHGPKHYQADEKRVCKGVPKAATQTGEHTFTYDQFLGSRSHQRLGETTGFIVQKVKKDVTPMYTKGQVAEDGRVTPWCLTVGT
;
A
#
# COMPACT_ATOMS: atom_id res chain seq x y z
N ILE A 1 -14.44 7.77 -3.39
CA ILE A 1 -12.98 7.67 -3.64
C ILE A 1 -12.62 8.15 -5.06
N ALA A 2 -13.25 7.68 -6.15
CA ALA A 2 -13.08 8.29 -7.48
C ALA A 2 -13.31 9.81 -7.47
N ASN A 3 -14.33 10.25 -6.73
CA ASN A 3 -14.61 11.68 -6.51
C ASN A 3 -13.49 12.45 -5.79
N LEU A 4 -12.65 11.80 -4.97
CA LEU A 4 -11.56 12.47 -4.24
C LEU A 4 -10.38 12.77 -5.16
N CYS A 5 -9.96 11.80 -5.96
CA CYS A 5 -8.90 12.02 -6.95
C CYS A 5 -9.34 13.09 -7.97
N THR A 6 -10.60 13.09 -8.38
CA THR A 6 -11.14 14.15 -9.24
C THR A 6 -11.22 15.50 -8.53
N ALA A 7 -11.62 15.55 -7.26
CA ALA A 7 -11.72 16.80 -6.49
C ALA A 7 -10.36 17.51 -6.33
N VAL A 8 -9.30 16.75 -6.08
CA VAL A 8 -7.94 17.30 -6.01
C VAL A 8 -7.40 17.59 -7.42
N GLY A 9 -7.73 16.75 -8.39
CA GLY A 9 -7.06 16.67 -9.69
C GLY A 9 -6.14 15.45 -9.69
N VAL A 10 -6.37 14.52 -10.63
CA VAL A 10 -5.66 13.22 -10.68
C VAL A 10 -4.16 13.42 -10.82
N GLU A 11 -3.75 14.48 -11.52
CA GLU A 11 -2.36 14.89 -11.72
C GLU A 11 -1.64 15.32 -10.44
N ARG A 12 -2.37 15.63 -9.37
CA ARG A 12 -1.85 16.07 -8.07
C ARG A 12 -1.84 14.96 -7.03
N VAL A 13 -2.31 13.77 -7.40
CA VAL A 13 -2.32 12.59 -6.54
C VAL A 13 -1.06 11.78 -6.80
N TYR A 14 -0.20 11.68 -5.79
CA TYR A 14 1.06 10.94 -5.90
C TYR A 14 0.89 9.46 -5.58
N TYR A 15 -0.04 9.12 -4.68
CA TYR A 15 -0.28 7.75 -4.27
C TYR A 15 -1.66 7.58 -3.64
N MET A 16 -2.20 6.35 -3.72
CA MET A 16 -3.45 5.96 -3.09
C MET A 16 -3.37 4.48 -2.67
N ASP A 17 -3.78 4.15 -1.44
CA ASP A 17 -4.03 2.77 -1.01
C ASP A 17 -5.38 2.70 -0.31
N THR A 18 -6.35 2.06 -0.96
CA THR A 18 -7.72 1.79 -0.50
C THR A 18 -8.50 3.00 0.03
N ASP A 19 -8.15 3.48 1.21
CA ASP A 19 -8.83 4.50 2.03
C ASP A 19 -7.94 5.72 2.32
N SER A 20 -6.75 5.80 1.72
CA SER A 20 -5.80 6.90 1.89
C SER A 20 -5.39 7.52 0.55
N ILE A 21 -5.12 8.83 0.57
CA ILE A 21 -4.61 9.60 -0.58
C ILE A 21 -3.40 10.42 -0.15
N CYS A 22 -2.37 10.45 -1.00
CA CYS A 22 -1.17 11.26 -0.79
C CYS A 22 -1.12 12.39 -1.81
N VAL A 23 -1.08 13.62 -1.31
CA VAL A 23 -1.08 14.87 -2.09
C VAL A 23 -0.06 15.83 -1.47
N LEU A 24 0.31 16.88 -2.20
CA LEU A 24 1.10 17.97 -1.62
C LEU A 24 0.29 18.70 -0.55
N SER A 25 0.95 19.17 0.51
CA SER A 25 0.31 19.96 1.57
C SER A 25 -0.43 21.19 1.02
N SER A 26 0.08 21.78 -0.05
CA SER A 26 -0.56 22.90 -0.74
C SER A 26 -1.89 22.55 -1.40
N ASP A 27 -2.15 21.27 -1.72
CA ASP A 27 -3.38 20.81 -2.39
C ASP A 27 -4.43 20.25 -1.43
N VAL A 28 -4.13 20.14 -0.13
CA VAL A 28 -5.07 19.63 0.89
C VAL A 28 -6.37 20.43 0.92
N HIS A 29 -6.31 21.75 0.72
CA HIS A 29 -7.49 22.62 0.68
C HIS A 29 -8.52 22.19 -0.38
N ARG A 30 -8.09 21.51 -1.46
CA ARG A 30 -8.98 21.03 -2.54
C ARG A 30 -9.91 19.90 -2.09
N LEU A 31 -9.54 19.19 -1.02
CA LEU A 31 -10.39 18.17 -0.42
C LEU A 31 -11.57 18.78 0.36
N GLY A 32 -11.46 20.07 0.72
CA GLY A 32 -12.53 20.87 1.33
C GLY A 32 -13.22 20.16 2.48
N ASP A 33 -14.56 20.15 2.42
CA ASP A 33 -15.43 19.55 3.44
C ASP A 33 -15.32 18.02 3.52
N SER A 34 -14.48 17.36 2.71
CA SER A 34 -14.22 15.92 2.86
C SER A 34 -13.31 15.63 4.06
N ILE A 35 -12.61 16.64 4.61
CA ILE A 35 -11.72 16.49 5.76
C ILE A 35 -12.46 16.82 7.06
N SER A 36 -12.42 15.90 8.03
CA SER A 36 -12.92 16.13 9.40
C SER A 36 -12.45 15.01 10.33
N ASP A 37 -11.94 15.37 11.51
CA ASP A 37 -11.50 14.38 12.52
C ASP A 37 -12.66 13.84 13.39
N GLN A 38 -13.86 14.41 13.26
CA GLN A 38 -15.02 14.08 14.11
C GLN A 38 -16.15 13.39 13.36
N ARG A 39 -16.18 13.50 12.02
CA ARG A 39 -17.27 12.97 11.21
C ARG A 39 -16.91 11.59 10.68
N LEU A 40 -17.75 10.61 10.99
CA LEU A 40 -17.62 9.26 10.46
C LEU A 40 -17.60 9.27 8.92
N GLY A 41 -16.61 8.59 8.33
CA GLY A 41 -16.44 8.48 6.88
C GLY A 41 -15.74 9.67 6.22
N ALA A 42 -15.35 10.69 6.98
CA ALA A 42 -14.50 11.77 6.49
C ALA A 42 -13.02 11.37 6.47
N LEU A 43 -12.22 12.10 5.69
CA LEU A 43 -10.76 12.00 5.72
C LEU A 43 -10.22 12.72 6.97
N SER A 44 -9.22 12.12 7.61
CA SER A 44 -8.36 12.80 8.57
C SER A 44 -6.94 12.91 8.01
N VAL A 45 -6.14 13.83 8.56
CA VAL A 45 -4.72 13.93 8.19
C VAL A 45 -3.93 12.91 9.02
N ASP A 46 -3.61 11.77 8.42
CA ASP A 46 -2.85 10.70 9.09
C ASP A 46 -1.38 11.07 9.31
N LYS A 47 -0.72 11.62 8.28
CA LYS A 47 0.70 11.97 8.34
C LYS A 47 1.05 13.13 7.41
N VAL A 48 1.89 14.04 7.90
CA VAL A 48 2.63 15.03 7.11
C VAL A 48 4.10 14.62 7.10
N CYS A 49 4.76 14.72 5.96
CA CYS A 49 6.16 14.32 5.77
C CYS A 49 6.84 15.26 4.79
N GLN A 50 8.17 15.36 4.89
CA GLN A 50 8.97 16.23 4.02
C GLN A 50 9.36 15.51 2.72
N LYS A 51 9.52 14.18 2.79
CA LYS A 51 9.90 13.37 1.65
C LYS A 51 9.16 12.05 1.67
N VAL A 52 8.62 11.67 0.51
CA VAL A 52 8.12 10.32 0.26
C VAL A 52 8.80 9.73 -0.97
N ILE A 53 9.20 8.47 -0.87
CA ILE A 53 9.71 7.67 -1.98
C ILE A 53 8.79 6.47 -2.15
N PHE A 54 8.18 6.32 -3.32
CA PHE A 54 7.35 5.18 -3.66
C PHE A 54 8.21 4.15 -4.41
N HIS A 55 8.35 2.96 -3.84
CA HIS A 55 9.08 1.85 -4.48
C HIS A 55 8.14 0.93 -5.25
N GLY A 56 6.82 1.01 -4.98
CA GLY A 56 5.81 0.20 -5.64
C GLY A 56 4.50 0.17 -4.84
N PRO A 57 3.53 -0.67 -5.24
CA PRO A 57 2.29 -0.83 -4.50
C PRO A 57 2.55 -1.24 -3.06
N LYS A 58 2.04 -0.46 -2.11
CA LYS A 58 2.11 -0.71 -0.66
C LYS A 58 3.53 -0.81 -0.11
N HIS A 59 4.49 -0.25 -0.84
CA HIS A 59 5.89 -0.18 -0.45
C HIS A 59 6.41 1.24 -0.71
N TYR A 60 6.50 2.02 0.35
CA TYR A 60 6.95 3.40 0.31
C TYR A 60 7.76 3.75 1.56
N GLN A 61 8.53 4.82 1.47
CA GLN A 61 9.28 5.40 2.56
C GLN A 61 8.83 6.84 2.75
N ALA A 62 8.29 7.16 3.93
CA ALA A 62 7.92 8.51 4.31
C ALA A 62 8.87 8.98 5.42
N ASP A 63 9.75 9.93 5.08
CA ASP A 63 10.92 10.33 5.86
C ASP A 63 11.80 9.11 6.19
N GLU A 64 12.03 8.83 7.48
CA GLU A 64 12.81 7.68 7.94
C GLU A 64 11.97 6.40 8.06
N LYS A 65 10.64 6.51 7.99
CA LYS A 65 9.74 5.37 8.19
C LYS A 65 9.45 4.66 6.88
N ARG A 66 9.93 3.42 6.76
CA ARG A 66 9.56 2.52 5.67
C ARG A 66 8.27 1.76 5.99
N VAL A 67 7.37 1.72 5.02
CA VAL A 67 6.14 0.93 5.04
C VAL A 67 6.23 -0.09 3.91
N CYS A 68 6.15 -1.37 4.26
CA CYS A 68 6.08 -2.48 3.31
C CYS A 68 4.97 -3.43 3.76
N LYS A 69 3.77 -3.28 3.21
CA LYS A 69 2.58 -3.99 3.71
C LYS A 69 2.74 -5.49 3.52
N GLY A 70 2.48 -6.24 4.59
CA GLY A 70 2.67 -7.69 4.61
C GLY A 70 4.09 -8.14 4.97
N VAL A 71 5.02 -7.20 5.21
CA VAL A 71 6.34 -7.48 5.80
C VAL A 71 6.38 -6.87 7.21
N PRO A 72 6.61 -7.68 8.27
CA PRO A 72 6.68 -7.16 9.63
C PRO A 72 7.96 -6.34 9.84
N LYS A 73 7.93 -5.43 10.82
CA LYS A 73 9.11 -4.59 11.17
C LYS A 73 10.33 -5.41 11.58
N ALA A 74 10.13 -6.58 12.18
CA ALA A 74 11.21 -7.49 12.60
C ALA A 74 11.80 -8.30 11.43
N ALA A 75 11.29 -8.15 10.21
CA ALA A 75 11.83 -8.86 9.07
C ALA A 75 13.25 -8.39 8.74
N THR A 76 14.10 -9.36 8.41
CA THR A 76 15.44 -9.10 7.89
C THR A 76 15.36 -9.05 6.37
N GLN A 77 15.82 -7.95 5.78
CA GLN A 77 15.96 -7.84 4.33
C GLN A 77 17.17 -8.65 3.88
N THR A 78 16.95 -9.71 3.09
CA THR A 78 18.00 -10.63 2.62
C THR A 78 18.30 -10.46 1.13
N GLY A 79 17.60 -9.56 0.44
CA GLY A 79 17.83 -9.17 -0.94
C GLY A 79 17.11 -7.84 -1.23
N GLU A 80 17.24 -7.30 -2.44
CA GLU A 80 16.66 -5.99 -2.78
C GLU A 80 15.14 -5.93 -2.53
N HIS A 81 14.44 -7.00 -2.87
CA HIS A 81 13.00 -7.15 -2.73
C HIS A 81 12.60 -8.38 -1.90
N THR A 82 13.55 -8.94 -1.16
CA THR A 82 13.38 -10.21 -0.44
C THR A 82 13.55 -9.99 1.05
N PHE A 83 12.58 -10.49 1.81
CA PHE A 83 12.54 -10.40 3.27
C PHE A 83 12.40 -11.79 3.87
N THR A 84 13.03 -11.99 5.02
CA THR A 84 12.85 -13.20 5.84
C THR A 84 12.39 -12.82 7.23
N TYR A 85 11.43 -13.58 7.76
CA TYR A 85 10.89 -13.37 9.11
C TYR A 85 10.21 -14.62 9.62
N ASP A 86 10.00 -14.67 10.92
CA ASP A 86 9.25 -15.74 11.56
C ASP A 86 7.75 -15.45 11.45
N GLN A 87 6.99 -16.45 11.01
CA GLN A 87 5.55 -16.36 10.81
C GLN A 87 4.84 -17.50 11.54
N PHE A 88 3.78 -17.14 12.27
CA PHE A 88 2.83 -18.10 12.81
C PHE A 88 2.04 -18.77 11.68
N LEU A 89 1.98 -20.09 11.69
CA LEU A 89 1.15 -20.83 10.75
C LEU A 89 -0.34 -20.56 11.01
N GLY A 90 -1.09 -20.38 9.92
CA GLY A 90 -2.54 -20.29 9.99
C GLY A 90 -3.20 -21.65 10.25
N SER A 91 -4.47 -21.63 10.65
CA SER A 91 -5.27 -22.83 10.98
C SER A 91 -5.26 -23.89 9.88
N ARG A 92 -5.33 -23.48 8.60
CA ARG A 92 -5.27 -24.41 7.45
C ARG A 92 -3.95 -25.18 7.38
N SER A 93 -2.83 -24.52 7.72
CA SER A 93 -1.51 -25.18 7.74
C SER A 93 -1.39 -26.13 8.92
N HIS A 94 -1.91 -25.75 10.09
CA HIS A 94 -2.01 -26.63 11.26
C HIS A 94 -2.82 -27.90 10.94
N GLN A 95 -4.01 -27.76 10.36
CA GLN A 95 -4.85 -28.89 9.95
C GLN A 95 -4.15 -29.83 8.97
N ARG A 96 -3.45 -29.29 7.96
CA ARG A 96 -2.71 -30.10 6.98
C ARG A 96 -1.57 -30.88 7.63
N LEU A 97 -0.96 -30.34 8.68
CA LEU A 97 0.13 -30.97 9.43
C LEU A 97 -0.37 -31.92 10.53
N GLY A 98 -1.69 -32.00 10.75
CA GLY A 98 -2.27 -32.74 11.87
C GLY A 98 -1.98 -32.11 13.25
N GLU A 99 -1.51 -30.86 13.28
CA GLU A 99 -1.21 -30.18 14.54
C GLU A 99 -2.49 -29.62 15.15
N THR A 100 -2.83 -30.12 16.33
CA THR A 100 -4.05 -29.76 17.06
C THR A 100 -3.76 -28.98 18.34
N THR A 101 -2.48 -28.82 18.71
CA THR A 101 -2.03 -28.17 19.93
C THR A 101 -0.93 -27.13 19.67
N GLY A 102 -0.99 -26.01 20.39
CA GLY A 102 0.04 -24.96 20.29
C GLY A 102 0.07 -24.22 18.95
N PHE A 103 1.13 -23.43 18.74
CA PHE A 103 1.36 -22.64 17.53
C PHE A 103 2.70 -23.01 16.92
N ILE A 104 2.70 -23.22 15.59
CA ILE A 104 3.93 -23.46 14.86
C ILE A 104 4.44 -22.12 14.32
N VAL A 105 5.69 -21.82 14.64
CA VAL A 105 6.43 -20.68 14.09
C VAL A 105 7.43 -21.22 13.06
N GLN A 106 7.42 -20.64 11.87
CA GLN A 106 8.38 -21.00 10.82
C GLN A 106 9.02 -19.76 10.20
N LYS A 107 10.27 -19.90 9.77
CA LYS A 107 10.94 -18.86 8.99
C LYS A 107 10.41 -18.89 7.57
N VAL A 108 9.89 -17.76 7.10
CA VAL A 108 9.38 -17.60 5.74
C VAL A 108 10.23 -16.62 4.95
N LYS A 109 10.33 -16.86 3.64
CA LYS A 109 10.88 -15.92 2.66
C LYS A 109 9.71 -15.25 1.93
N LYS A 110 9.74 -13.92 1.84
CA LYS A 110 8.75 -13.11 1.14
C LYS A 110 9.43 -12.24 0.10
N ASP A 111 9.08 -12.46 -1.16
CA ASP A 111 9.46 -11.58 -2.26
C ASP A 111 8.36 -10.52 -2.46
N VAL A 112 8.76 -9.25 -2.49
CA VAL A 112 7.90 -8.06 -2.66
C VAL A 112 8.30 -7.36 -3.94
N THR A 113 7.75 -7.82 -5.06
CA THR A 113 8.06 -7.25 -6.37
C THR A 113 7.55 -5.80 -6.46
N PRO A 114 8.41 -4.83 -6.83
CA PRO A 114 8.04 -3.42 -6.92
C PRO A 114 7.18 -3.12 -8.16
N MET A 115 7.24 -3.98 -9.17
CA MET A 115 6.62 -3.80 -10.47
C MET A 115 5.08 -3.73 -10.35
N TYR A 116 4.52 -2.65 -10.88
CA TYR A 116 3.07 -2.47 -10.94
C TYR A 116 2.50 -3.16 -12.18
N THR A 117 1.77 -4.26 -11.99
CA THR A 117 1.22 -5.07 -13.10
C THR A 117 -0.28 -4.85 -13.34
N LYS A 118 -0.94 -3.99 -12.55
CA LYS A 118 -2.40 -3.79 -12.61
C LYS A 118 -2.84 -2.70 -13.60
N GLY A 119 -1.92 -2.22 -14.42
CA GLY A 119 -2.18 -1.21 -15.45
C GLY A 119 -0.91 -0.94 -16.25
N GLN A 120 -1.03 -0.09 -17.25
CA GLN A 120 0.09 0.42 -18.03
C GLN A 120 0.74 1.57 -17.27
N VAL A 121 2.03 1.43 -16.96
CA VAL A 121 2.82 2.49 -16.31
C VAL A 121 3.50 3.32 -17.41
N ALA A 122 3.21 4.62 -17.46
CA ALA A 122 3.86 5.57 -18.35
C ALA A 122 5.25 5.98 -17.82
N GLU A 123 6.06 6.64 -18.65
CA GLU A 123 7.41 7.09 -18.29
C GLU A 123 7.43 8.06 -17.10
N ASP A 124 6.36 8.85 -16.94
CA ASP A 124 6.16 9.76 -15.80
C ASP A 124 5.67 9.06 -14.52
N GLY A 125 5.52 7.73 -14.56
CA GLY A 125 5.05 6.89 -13.46
C GLY A 125 3.53 6.82 -13.31
N ARG A 126 2.74 7.50 -14.15
CA ARG A 126 1.28 7.38 -14.11
C ARG A 126 0.81 6.01 -14.55
N VAL A 127 -0.28 5.56 -13.94
CA VAL A 127 -0.86 4.25 -14.22
C VAL A 127 -2.21 4.42 -14.90
N THR A 128 -2.33 3.91 -16.12
CA THR A 128 -3.62 3.77 -16.80
C THR A 128 -4.14 2.34 -16.59
N PRO A 129 -5.40 2.16 -16.15
CA PRO A 129 -5.95 0.82 -15.96
C PRO A 129 -6.02 0.05 -17.28
N TRP A 130 -5.95 -1.27 -17.21
CA TRP A 130 -6.23 -2.13 -18.37
C TRP A 130 -7.70 -1.95 -18.80
N CYS A 131 -7.93 -1.62 -20.06
CA CYS A 131 -9.27 -1.59 -20.63
C CYS A 131 -9.65 -3.00 -21.10
N LEU A 132 -10.73 -3.56 -20.56
CA LEU A 132 -11.34 -4.77 -21.09
C LEU A 132 -12.20 -4.39 -22.28
N THR A 133 -11.78 -4.74 -23.49
CA THR A 133 -12.65 -4.71 -24.67
C THR A 133 -13.49 -5.98 -24.69
N VAL A 134 -14.81 -5.83 -24.69
CA VAL A 134 -15.70 -6.95 -24.99
C VAL A 134 -15.70 -7.11 -26.51
N GLY A 135 -15.18 -8.24 -27.01
CA GLY A 135 -15.28 -8.55 -28.44
C GLY A 135 -16.75 -8.67 -28.82
N THR A 136 -17.17 -7.90 -29.82
CA THR A 136 -18.46 -8.04 -30.51
C THR A 136 -18.58 -9.38 -31.21
#